data_AF-A0A9J6A7I8-F1
#
_entry.id   AF-A0A9J6A7I8-F1
#
_cell.length_a   1.000
_cell.length_b   1.000
_cell.length_c   1.000
_cell.angle_alpha   90.00
_cell.angle_beta   90.00
_cell.angle_gamma   90.00
#
_symmetry.space_group_name_H-M   'P 1'
#
loop_
_entity.id
_entity.type
_entity.pdbx_description
1 polymer ?
#
loop_
_entity_poly.entity_id
_entity_poly.type
_entity_poly.pdbx_seq_one_letter_code
_entity_poly.pdbx_strand_id
1 'polypeptide(L)'
;MQEFFEWIQKELLKSHHIDVISYYLRKKSKRRSMDQYIYTTVNCLFKSYINIVYNRYYCSPADDTLSTHDHISRGVTASVYERSIKDIINGFSIPTDLPWHLVDAVYIPVNCDRDFHWVLVVVVLKKRLIRVYDSSMGSRKKVHSCEIKQLSIILPNYLHDSGFFDKTKRTDWAALDAYKDKETGELLGPQHSFEVEFAQDIMQQQSDSLDCRMYVAAYAEFLSDEINIPSTHFRSDYLRKRYATMLWKYGVDKTKAGYVSDNDDPTRSKNDYTSPAEDGLINVE
;
A
#
# COMPACT_ATOMS: atom_id res chain seq x y z
N MET A 1 8.60 24.07 -2.92
CA MET A 1 8.96 25.00 -1.81
C MET A 1 7.82 25.16 -0.81
N GLN A 2 6.57 25.37 -1.26
CA GLN A 2 5.39 25.47 -0.38
C GLN A 2 5.25 24.29 0.59
N GLU A 3 5.28 23.05 0.08
CA GLU A 3 5.20 21.83 0.90
C GLU A 3 6.31 21.79 1.96
N PHE A 4 7.56 22.13 1.63
CA PHE A 4 8.65 22.15 2.61
C PHE A 4 8.37 23.10 3.80
N PHE A 5 7.72 24.23 3.58
CA PHE A 5 7.32 25.13 4.66
C PHE A 5 6.15 24.55 5.48
N GLU A 6 5.18 23.88 4.85
CA GLU A 6 4.10 23.17 5.55
C GLU A 6 4.64 22.05 6.46
N TRP A 7 5.68 21.34 6.02
CA TRP A 7 6.37 20.33 6.85
C TRP A 7 7.12 20.92 8.04
N ILE A 8 7.53 22.18 8.00
CA ILE A 8 8.25 22.85 9.09
C ILE A 8 7.28 23.52 10.08
N GLN A 9 6.11 23.94 9.60
CA GLN A 9 5.04 24.45 10.46
C GLN A 9 4.49 23.32 11.35
N LYS A 10 4.00 23.64 12.55
CA LYS A 10 3.47 22.67 13.54
C LYS A 10 2.17 21.97 13.10
N GLU A 11 1.91 21.86 11.80
CA GLU A 11 0.73 21.21 11.27
C GLU A 11 0.87 19.68 11.33
N LEU A 12 -0.28 19.02 11.43
CA LEU A 12 -0.41 17.57 11.34
C LEU A 12 -0.04 17.13 9.93
N LEU A 13 0.65 16.00 9.81
CA LEU A 13 0.89 15.43 8.48
C LEU A 13 -0.46 15.12 7.81
N LYS A 14 -0.60 15.40 6.51
CA LYS A 14 -1.77 15.05 5.69
C LYS A 14 -1.48 13.76 4.90
N SER A 15 -2.47 13.19 4.21
CA SER A 15 -2.28 11.97 3.40
C SER A 15 -1.20 12.12 2.34
N HIS A 16 -1.18 13.24 1.61
CA HIS A 16 -0.15 13.49 0.58
C HIS A 16 1.27 13.54 1.17
N HIS A 17 1.46 13.95 2.43
CA HIS A 17 2.76 13.89 3.09
C HIS A 17 3.25 12.44 3.26
N ILE A 18 2.35 11.51 3.57
CA ILE A 18 2.65 10.08 3.65
C ILE A 18 2.96 9.51 2.26
N ASP A 19 2.23 9.93 1.23
CA ASP A 19 2.52 9.55 -0.16
C ASP A 19 3.91 10.00 -0.62
N VAL A 20 4.34 11.23 -0.27
CA VAL A 20 5.67 11.74 -0.57
C VAL A 20 6.77 10.91 0.12
N ILE A 21 6.60 10.57 1.40
CA ILE A 21 7.54 9.67 2.10
C ILE A 21 7.54 8.29 1.45
N SER A 22 6.37 7.76 1.12
CA SER A 22 6.22 6.43 0.52
C SER A 22 6.90 6.36 -0.85
N TYR A 23 6.79 7.43 -1.65
CA TYR A 23 7.52 7.60 -2.92
C TYR A 23 9.04 7.63 -2.69
N TYR A 24 9.51 8.43 -1.72
CA TYR A 24 10.92 8.48 -1.37
C TYR A 24 11.46 7.10 -0.97
N LEU A 25 10.75 6.37 -0.10
CA LEU A 25 11.13 5.03 0.32
C LEU A 25 11.15 4.04 -0.85
N ARG A 26 10.22 4.16 -1.81
CA ARG A 26 10.19 3.32 -3.00
C ARG A 26 11.40 3.57 -3.91
N LYS A 27 11.74 4.84 -4.13
CA LYS A 27 12.96 5.24 -4.86
C LYS A 27 14.22 4.75 -4.16
N LYS A 28 14.27 4.82 -2.83
CA LYS A 28 15.37 4.26 -2.02
C LYS A 28 15.50 2.75 -2.22
N SER A 29 14.39 2.00 -2.23
CA SER A 29 14.38 0.54 -2.50
C SER A 29 14.99 0.22 -3.86
N LYS A 30 14.66 0.99 -4.90
CA LYS A 30 15.17 0.81 -6.27
C LYS A 30 16.67 1.05 -6.45
N ARG A 31 17.36 1.65 -5.48
CA ARG A 31 18.84 1.76 -5.51
C ARG A 31 19.54 0.42 -5.26
N ARG A 32 18.82 -0.57 -4.74
CA ARG A 32 19.32 -1.94 -4.59
C ARG A 32 19.29 -2.67 -5.94
N SER A 33 20.04 -3.76 -6.07
CA SER A 33 19.94 -4.62 -7.26
C SER A 33 18.58 -5.34 -7.31
N MET A 34 18.15 -5.78 -8.50
CA MET A 34 16.81 -6.38 -8.68
C MET A 34 16.55 -7.59 -7.78
N ASP A 35 17.57 -8.42 -7.54
CA ASP A 35 17.46 -9.61 -6.69
C ASP A 35 17.44 -9.27 -5.19
N GLN A 36 17.60 -7.99 -4.84
CA GLN A 36 17.69 -7.48 -3.47
C GLN A 36 16.56 -6.51 -3.10
N TYR A 37 15.52 -6.37 -3.92
CA TYR A 37 14.38 -5.53 -3.54
C TYR A 37 13.64 -6.14 -2.36
N ILE A 38 13.57 -5.43 -1.24
CA ILE A 38 12.92 -5.97 -0.03
C ILE A 38 11.46 -5.57 0.01
N TYR A 39 11.16 -4.33 -0.35
CA TYR A 39 9.82 -3.78 -0.21
C TYR A 39 9.43 -2.87 -1.38
N THR A 40 8.13 -2.74 -1.56
CA THR A 40 7.50 -1.60 -2.25
C THR A 40 6.49 -0.93 -1.32
N THR A 41 5.96 0.21 -1.75
CA THR A 41 4.95 0.98 -1.02
C THR A 41 3.76 1.25 -1.94
N VAL A 42 2.55 1.34 -1.41
CA VAL A 42 1.38 1.85 -2.16
C VAL A 42 0.98 3.24 -1.67
N ASN A 43 0.16 3.93 -2.45
CA ASN A 43 -0.38 5.22 -2.04
C ASN A 43 -1.48 5.08 -0.98
N CYS A 44 -1.79 6.18 -0.31
CA CYS A 44 -2.84 6.29 0.70
C CYS A 44 -4.26 5.99 0.16
N LEU A 45 -4.48 6.09 -1.15
CA LEU A 45 -5.78 5.82 -1.78
C LEU A 45 -6.06 4.32 -1.96
N PHE A 46 -5.04 3.47 -1.89
CA PHE A 46 -5.18 2.02 -2.09
C PHE A 46 -6.27 1.42 -1.21
N LYS A 47 -6.38 1.87 0.05
CA LYS A 47 -7.42 1.40 0.97
C LYS A 47 -8.84 1.70 0.47
N SER A 48 -9.04 2.85 -0.16
CA SER A 48 -10.34 3.24 -0.72
C SER A 48 -10.73 2.32 -1.87
N TYR A 49 -9.76 1.92 -2.71
CA TYR A 49 -10.00 0.98 -3.81
C TYR A 49 -10.47 -0.37 -3.26
N ILE A 50 -9.76 -0.89 -2.25
CA ILE A 50 -10.13 -2.13 -1.56
C ILE A 50 -11.53 -2.01 -0.92
N ASN A 51 -11.85 -0.87 -0.29
CA ASN A 51 -13.16 -0.67 0.34
C ASN A 51 -14.30 -0.68 -0.69
N ILE A 52 -14.14 0.02 -1.81
CA ILE A 52 -15.16 0.09 -2.87
C ILE A 52 -15.46 -1.31 -3.39
N VAL A 53 -14.41 -2.09 -3.66
CA VAL A 53 -14.57 -3.45 -4.16
C VAL A 53 -15.13 -4.39 -3.09
N TYR A 54 -14.67 -4.28 -1.84
CA TYR A 54 -15.23 -5.05 -0.72
C TYR A 54 -16.73 -4.86 -0.57
N ASN A 55 -17.18 -3.60 -0.59
CA ASN A 55 -18.59 -3.30 -0.42
C ASN A 55 -19.45 -3.82 -1.58
N ARG A 56 -18.87 -4.03 -2.77
CA ARG A 56 -19.57 -4.64 -3.90
C ARG A 56 -19.87 -6.12 -3.66
N TYR A 57 -18.88 -6.89 -3.22
CA TYR A 57 -18.99 -8.36 -3.14
C TYR A 57 -19.39 -8.89 -1.76
N TYR A 58 -19.06 -8.18 -0.69
CA TYR A 58 -19.22 -8.68 0.69
C TYR A 58 -20.23 -7.90 1.53
N CYS A 59 -20.70 -6.74 1.08
CA CYS A 59 -21.67 -5.91 1.82
C CYS A 59 -22.86 -5.48 0.98
N SER A 60 -23.19 -6.18 -0.12
CA SER A 60 -24.39 -5.82 -0.88
C SER A 60 -25.63 -6.00 0.01
N PRO A 61 -26.50 -4.98 0.13
CA PRO A 61 -27.81 -5.18 0.73
C PRO A 61 -28.59 -6.21 -0.09
N ALA A 62 -29.62 -6.82 0.52
CA ALA A 62 -30.55 -7.68 -0.20
C ALA A 62 -30.98 -6.98 -1.51
N ASP A 63 -30.95 -7.72 -2.61
CA ASP A 63 -31.07 -7.26 -4.01
C ASP A 63 -32.30 -6.36 -4.25
N ASP A 64 -33.31 -6.45 -3.37
CA ASP A 64 -34.59 -5.77 -3.47
C ASP A 64 -34.55 -4.26 -3.12
N THR A 65 -33.42 -3.72 -2.65
CA THR A 65 -33.32 -2.32 -2.17
C THR A 65 -32.70 -1.32 -3.14
N LEU A 66 -32.06 -1.79 -4.21
CA LEU A 66 -31.32 -0.93 -5.15
C LEU A 66 -31.95 -0.97 -6.53
N SER A 67 -31.95 0.16 -7.22
CA SER A 67 -32.44 0.21 -8.60
C SER A 67 -31.46 -0.49 -9.54
N THR A 68 -31.95 -1.04 -10.66
CA THR A 68 -31.10 -1.63 -11.72
C THR A 68 -29.99 -0.67 -12.17
N HIS A 69 -30.29 0.62 -12.26
CA HIS A 69 -29.32 1.65 -12.64
C HIS A 69 -28.19 1.79 -11.60
N ASP A 70 -28.52 1.78 -10.30
CA ASP A 70 -27.52 1.84 -9.23
C ASP A 70 -26.66 0.57 -9.18
N HIS A 71 -27.23 -0.59 -9.48
CA HIS A 71 -26.47 -1.83 -9.61
C HIS A 71 -25.43 -1.77 -10.74
N ILE A 72 -25.81 -1.22 -11.90
CA ILE A 72 -24.91 -1.03 -13.05
C ILE A 72 -23.82 -0.03 -12.70
N SER A 73 -24.18 1.14 -12.17
CA SER A 73 -23.21 2.20 -11.79
C SER A 73 -22.19 1.70 -10.75
N ARG A 74 -22.65 0.97 -9.72
CA ARG A 74 -21.76 0.33 -8.74
C ARG A 74 -20.83 -0.70 -9.39
N GLY A 75 -21.32 -1.47 -10.36
CA GLY A 75 -20.52 -2.47 -11.07
C GLY A 75 -19.43 -1.84 -11.93
N VAL A 76 -19.78 -0.82 -12.72
CA VAL A 76 -18.83 -0.05 -13.54
C VAL A 76 -17.74 0.54 -12.65
N THR A 77 -18.14 1.19 -11.55
CA THR A 77 -17.20 1.78 -10.59
C THR A 77 -16.24 0.73 -10.01
N ALA A 78 -16.76 -0.40 -9.52
CA ALA A 78 -15.93 -1.47 -8.96
C ALA A 78 -14.89 -1.97 -9.97
N SER A 79 -15.29 -2.23 -11.23
CA SER A 79 -14.39 -2.75 -12.26
C SER A 79 -13.18 -1.85 -12.56
N VAL A 80 -13.35 -0.52 -12.45
CA VAL A 80 -12.24 0.44 -12.61
C VAL A 80 -11.24 0.27 -11.46
N TYR A 81 -11.71 0.16 -10.23
CA TYR A 81 -10.84 -0.02 -9.07
C TYR A 81 -10.19 -1.40 -9.02
N GLU A 82 -10.87 -2.44 -9.49
CA GLU A 82 -10.27 -3.77 -9.65
C GLU A 82 -9.10 -3.76 -10.63
N ARG A 83 -9.25 -3.05 -11.76
CA ARG A 83 -8.16 -2.86 -12.71
C ARG A 83 -7.00 -2.12 -12.04
N SER A 84 -7.28 -1.02 -11.34
CA SER A 84 -6.27 -0.25 -10.61
C SER A 84 -5.53 -1.08 -9.55
N ILE A 85 -6.22 -1.95 -8.81
CA ILE A 85 -5.58 -2.85 -7.83
C ILE A 85 -4.62 -3.81 -8.53
N LYS A 86 -5.04 -4.44 -9.63
CA LYS A 86 -4.19 -5.34 -10.42
C LYS A 86 -3.00 -4.61 -11.03
N ASP A 87 -3.20 -3.39 -11.52
CA ASP A 87 -2.12 -2.55 -12.04
C ASP A 87 -1.12 -2.17 -10.94
N ILE A 88 -1.56 -1.90 -9.71
CA ILE A 88 -0.67 -1.67 -8.57
C ILE A 88 0.14 -2.93 -8.23
N ILE A 89 -0.50 -4.10 -8.17
CA ILE A 89 0.19 -5.37 -7.89
C ILE A 89 1.24 -5.70 -8.96
N ASN A 90 0.91 -5.46 -10.22
CA ASN A 90 1.84 -5.64 -11.35
C ASN A 90 2.85 -4.49 -11.49
N GLY A 91 2.77 -3.48 -10.63
CA GLY A 91 3.64 -2.30 -10.64
C GLY A 91 3.38 -1.33 -11.80
N PHE A 92 2.27 -1.46 -12.52
CA PHE A 92 1.92 -0.62 -13.68
C PHE A 92 1.36 0.76 -13.32
N SER A 93 0.80 0.93 -12.12
CA SER A 93 0.01 2.12 -11.76
C SER A 93 0.84 3.37 -11.45
N ILE A 94 1.87 3.27 -10.60
CA ILE A 94 2.58 4.45 -10.10
C ILE A 94 3.96 4.53 -10.76
N PRO A 95 4.45 5.74 -11.09
CA PRO A 95 5.83 5.91 -11.44
C PRO A 95 6.76 5.28 -10.41
N THR A 96 7.74 4.54 -10.90
CA THR A 96 8.71 3.77 -10.10
C THR A 96 8.15 2.70 -9.17
N ASP A 97 6.99 2.14 -9.50
CA ASP A 97 6.52 0.98 -8.76
C ASP A 97 7.37 -0.27 -9.04
N LEU A 98 7.47 -1.12 -8.02
CA LEU A 98 8.04 -2.46 -8.16
C LEU A 98 6.87 -3.45 -8.17
N PRO A 99 6.78 -4.33 -9.19
CA PRO A 99 5.82 -5.43 -9.17
C PRO A 99 5.96 -6.22 -7.89
N TRP A 100 4.84 -6.57 -7.26
CA TRP A 100 4.85 -7.18 -5.93
C TRP A 100 5.57 -8.53 -5.91
N HIS A 101 5.57 -9.27 -7.02
CA HIS A 101 6.26 -10.57 -7.12
C HIS A 101 7.80 -10.44 -7.06
N LEU A 102 8.35 -9.23 -7.16
CA LEU A 102 9.77 -8.95 -7.06
C LEU A 102 10.21 -8.47 -5.67
N VAL A 103 9.31 -8.35 -4.68
CA VAL A 103 9.63 -7.87 -3.33
C VAL A 103 9.21 -8.89 -2.27
N ASP A 104 9.75 -8.76 -1.06
CA ASP A 104 9.37 -9.63 0.06
C ASP A 104 8.17 -9.05 0.86
N ALA A 105 8.04 -7.72 0.87
CA ALA A 105 6.97 -7.02 1.60
C ALA A 105 6.36 -5.83 0.86
N VAL A 106 5.12 -5.49 1.22
CA VAL A 106 4.42 -4.29 0.70
C VAL A 106 3.93 -3.44 1.87
N TYR A 107 4.28 -2.16 1.85
CA TYR A 107 3.87 -1.20 2.88
C TYR A 107 2.65 -0.43 2.41
N ILE A 108 1.58 -0.52 3.20
CA ILE A 108 0.28 0.06 2.92
C ILE A 108 -0.10 0.98 4.08
N PRO A 109 -0.04 2.31 3.93
CA PRO A 109 -0.59 3.22 4.93
C PRO A 109 -2.12 3.14 4.88
N VAL A 110 -2.74 2.80 6.02
CA VAL A 110 -4.19 2.64 6.13
C VAL A 110 -4.76 3.66 7.10
N ASN A 111 -5.80 4.35 6.65
CA ASN A 111 -6.61 5.25 7.45
C ASN A 111 -7.82 4.49 8.03
N CYS A 112 -7.90 4.39 9.35
CA CYS A 112 -8.90 3.56 10.04
C CYS A 112 -10.11 4.35 10.57
N ASP A 113 -10.02 5.68 10.73
CA ASP A 113 -11.06 6.47 11.39
C ASP A 113 -11.31 7.79 10.64
N ARG A 114 -11.78 7.65 9.38
CA ARG A 114 -12.20 8.78 8.53
C ARG A 114 -11.30 10.02 8.66
N ASP A 115 -9.98 9.79 8.61
CA ASP A 115 -8.87 10.77 8.62
C ASP A 115 -8.07 10.99 9.89
N PHE A 116 -8.46 10.47 11.06
CA PHE A 116 -7.72 10.82 12.30
C PHE A 116 -6.70 9.78 12.75
N HIS A 117 -6.95 8.50 12.48
CA HIS A 117 -6.04 7.43 12.88
C HIS A 117 -5.44 6.70 11.68
N TRP A 118 -4.12 6.54 11.72
CA TRP A 118 -3.34 5.89 10.68
C TRP A 118 -2.53 4.75 11.26
N VAL A 119 -2.53 3.64 10.55
CA VAL A 119 -1.72 2.46 10.84
C VAL A 119 -0.89 2.11 9.61
N LEU A 120 0.25 1.44 9.82
CA LEU A 120 0.98 0.84 8.72
C LEU A 120 0.64 -0.65 8.62
N VAL A 121 0.17 -1.07 7.46
CA VAL A 121 0.06 -2.48 7.11
C VAL A 121 1.29 -2.91 6.34
N VAL A 122 1.92 -3.99 6.80
CA VAL A 122 3.03 -4.65 6.12
C VAL A 122 2.56 -6.03 5.67
N VAL A 123 2.33 -6.17 4.36
CA VAL A 123 2.03 -7.47 3.75
C VAL A 123 3.34 -8.20 3.54
N VAL A 124 3.61 -9.26 4.31
CA VAL A 124 4.77 -10.13 4.15
C VAL A 124 4.37 -11.27 3.21
N LEU A 125 4.67 -11.11 1.92
CA LEU A 125 4.13 -11.94 0.84
C LEU A 125 4.47 -13.42 1.03
N LYS A 126 5.76 -13.75 1.21
CA LYS A 126 6.21 -15.14 1.39
C LYS A 126 5.64 -15.85 2.63
N LYS A 127 5.11 -15.10 3.59
CA LYS A 127 4.50 -15.64 4.81
C LYS A 127 2.97 -15.61 4.78
N ARG A 128 2.35 -15.12 3.69
CA ARG A 128 0.89 -14.93 3.60
C ARG A 128 0.32 -14.19 4.83
N LEU A 129 1.06 -13.17 5.29
CA LEU A 129 0.86 -12.53 6.59
C LEU A 129 0.73 -11.02 6.45
N ILE A 130 -0.22 -10.44 7.17
CA ILE A 130 -0.39 -9.00 7.35
C ILE A 130 0.08 -8.65 8.76
N ARG A 131 1.17 -7.90 8.87
CA ARG A 131 1.64 -7.31 10.13
C ARG A 131 1.18 -5.86 10.21
N VAL A 132 0.42 -5.53 11.25
CA VAL A 132 -0.12 -4.19 11.47
C VAL A 132 0.69 -3.47 12.53
N TYR A 133 1.17 -2.28 12.21
CA TYR A 133 1.72 -1.36 13.19
C TYR A 133 0.72 -0.25 13.49
N ASP A 134 0.32 -0.19 14.75
CA ASP A 134 -0.50 0.86 15.32
C ASP A 134 0.27 1.52 16.48
N SER A 135 0.57 2.82 16.33
CA SER A 135 1.26 3.60 17.34
C SER A 135 0.40 3.91 18.57
N SER A 136 -0.91 3.75 18.47
CA SER A 136 -1.91 3.97 19.54
C SER A 136 -2.26 2.70 20.31
N MET A 137 -1.65 1.56 19.98
CA MET A 137 -2.02 0.24 20.54
C MET A 137 -1.84 0.14 22.06
N GLY A 138 -0.98 0.98 22.66
CA GLY A 138 -0.86 1.14 24.11
C GLY A 138 -2.05 1.83 24.79
N SER A 139 -2.94 2.48 24.04
CA SER A 139 -4.21 3.04 24.52
C SER A 139 -5.31 1.97 24.48
N ARG A 140 -6.32 2.05 25.36
CA ARG A 140 -7.30 0.97 25.66
C ARG A 140 -8.26 0.57 24.53
N LYS A 141 -7.95 0.85 23.26
CA LYS A 141 -8.75 0.48 22.10
C LYS A 141 -8.02 -0.57 21.26
N LYS A 142 -8.36 -1.85 21.44
CA LYS A 142 -8.07 -2.88 20.44
C LYS A 142 -8.99 -2.64 19.25
N VAL A 143 -8.58 -1.78 18.32
CA VAL A 143 -9.30 -1.61 17.07
C VAL A 143 -8.84 -2.72 16.14
N HIS A 144 -9.52 -3.87 16.20
CA HIS A 144 -9.56 -4.77 15.04
C HIS A 144 -10.34 -4.06 13.95
N SER A 145 -9.66 -3.14 13.28
CA SER A 145 -10.29 -2.24 12.34
C SER A 145 -10.86 -3.07 11.19
N CYS A 146 -12.11 -2.79 10.82
CA CYS A 146 -12.78 -3.51 9.74
C CYS A 146 -11.96 -3.36 8.44
N GLU A 147 -11.23 -2.26 8.29
CA GLU A 147 -10.30 -1.96 7.20
C GLU A 147 -9.21 -3.01 7.03
N ILE A 148 -8.59 -3.48 8.13
CA ILE A 148 -7.55 -4.50 8.09
C ILE A 148 -8.14 -5.86 7.69
N LYS A 149 -9.30 -6.19 8.26
CA LYS A 149 -10.00 -7.44 7.91
C LYS A 149 -10.42 -7.47 6.44
N GLN A 150 -10.87 -6.33 5.90
CA GLN A 150 -11.19 -6.22 4.47
C GLN A 150 -9.96 -6.52 3.60
N LEU A 151 -8.79 -5.96 3.96
CA LEU A 151 -7.54 -6.23 3.26
C LEU A 151 -7.16 -7.72 3.32
N SER A 152 -7.26 -8.36 4.47
CA SER A 152 -6.88 -9.78 4.61
C SER A 152 -7.76 -10.73 3.80
N ILE A 153 -9.03 -10.38 3.61
CA ILE A 153 -10.00 -11.16 2.81
C ILE A 153 -9.80 -10.94 1.31
N ILE A 154 -9.64 -9.68 0.89
CA ILE A 154 -9.62 -9.33 -0.53
C ILE A 154 -8.30 -9.62 -1.20
N LEU A 155 -7.19 -9.34 -0.52
CA LEU A 155 -5.89 -9.34 -1.15
C LEU A 155 -5.53 -10.68 -1.84
N PRO A 156 -5.83 -11.87 -1.27
CA PRO A 156 -5.61 -13.15 -1.96
C PRO A 156 -6.24 -13.22 -3.36
N ASN A 157 -7.47 -12.71 -3.53
CA ASN A 157 -8.19 -12.74 -4.79
C ASN A 157 -7.46 -11.91 -5.86
N TYR A 158 -7.07 -10.68 -5.55
CA TYR A 158 -6.36 -9.85 -6.53
C TYR A 158 -4.92 -10.27 -6.79
N LEU A 159 -4.26 -10.93 -5.82
CA LEU A 159 -2.98 -11.60 -6.10
C LEU A 159 -3.20 -12.72 -7.12
N HIS A 160 -4.19 -13.58 -6.92
CA HIS A 160 -4.53 -14.62 -7.89
C HIS A 160 -4.88 -14.04 -9.27
N ASP A 161 -5.83 -13.11 -9.34
CA ASP A 161 -6.36 -12.56 -10.60
C ASP A 161 -5.38 -11.67 -11.37
N SER A 162 -4.34 -11.16 -10.70
CA SER A 162 -3.27 -10.41 -11.36
C SER A 162 -2.22 -11.31 -12.01
N GLY A 163 -2.30 -12.64 -11.83
CA GLY A 163 -1.27 -13.59 -12.27
C GLY A 163 0.00 -13.53 -11.42
N PHE A 164 -0.08 -13.04 -10.18
CA PHE A 164 1.07 -12.90 -9.26
C PHE A 164 1.79 -14.23 -9.04
N PHE A 165 1.02 -15.31 -8.82
CA PHE A 165 1.57 -16.63 -8.50
C PHE A 165 2.26 -17.31 -9.70
N ASP A 166 1.93 -16.90 -10.92
CA ASP A 166 2.61 -17.39 -12.14
C ASP A 166 4.03 -16.81 -12.28
N LYS A 167 4.34 -15.73 -11.55
CA LYS A 167 5.64 -15.06 -11.59
C LYS A 167 6.60 -15.69 -10.58
N THR A 168 7.26 -16.76 -10.99
CA THR A 168 8.11 -17.58 -10.10
C THR A 168 9.61 -17.27 -10.16
N LYS A 169 10.04 -16.25 -10.94
CA LYS A 169 11.47 -15.93 -11.13
C LYS A 169 12.23 -15.71 -9.82
N ARG A 170 11.62 -15.04 -8.84
CA ARG A 170 12.23 -14.75 -7.53
C ARG A 170 11.80 -15.72 -6.43
N THR A 171 10.59 -16.28 -6.55
CA THR A 171 9.96 -17.05 -5.48
C THR A 171 9.17 -18.20 -6.09
N ASP A 172 9.48 -19.43 -5.70
CA ASP A 172 8.60 -20.56 -5.93
C ASP A 172 7.49 -20.55 -4.87
N TRP A 173 6.34 -19.96 -5.22
CA TRP A 173 5.21 -19.80 -4.30
C TRP A 173 4.63 -21.14 -3.85
N ALA A 174 4.62 -22.14 -4.74
CA ALA A 174 4.07 -23.46 -4.44
C ALA A 174 4.94 -24.24 -3.45
N ALA A 175 6.24 -23.90 -3.34
CA ALA A 175 7.13 -24.49 -2.37
C ALA A 175 6.92 -23.98 -0.93
N LEU A 176 6.33 -22.78 -0.76
CA LEU A 176 6.21 -22.13 0.55
C LEU A 176 5.08 -22.75 1.40
N ASP A 177 5.42 -23.14 2.63
CA ASP A 177 4.45 -23.73 3.57
C ASP A 177 3.30 -22.78 3.93
N ALA A 178 3.55 -21.47 3.93
CA ALA A 178 2.51 -20.46 4.18
C ALA A 178 1.40 -20.44 3.11
N TYR A 179 1.61 -21.09 1.98
CA TYR A 179 0.65 -21.22 0.88
C TYR A 179 0.07 -22.63 0.76
N LYS A 180 0.33 -23.50 1.73
CA LYS A 180 -0.23 -24.85 1.78
C LYS A 180 -1.18 -24.99 2.95
N ASP A 181 -2.23 -25.77 2.75
CA ASP A 181 -3.07 -26.24 3.84
C ASP A 181 -2.24 -27.12 4.78
N LYS A 182 -2.41 -26.94 6.10
CA LYS A 182 -1.60 -27.62 7.11
C LYS A 182 -1.93 -29.11 7.23
N GLU A 183 -3.14 -29.51 6.85
CA GLU A 183 -3.62 -30.89 6.97
C GLU A 183 -3.47 -31.65 5.66
N THR A 184 -3.88 -31.05 4.53
CA THR A 184 -3.87 -31.72 3.22
C THR A 184 -2.59 -31.48 2.42
N GLY A 185 -1.85 -30.39 2.72
CA GLY A 185 -0.71 -29.95 1.94
C GLY A 185 -1.06 -29.31 0.58
N GLU A 186 -2.35 -29.17 0.26
CA GLU A 186 -2.82 -28.55 -0.98
C GLU A 186 -2.61 -27.04 -0.97
N LEU A 187 -2.48 -26.42 -2.15
CA LEU A 187 -2.27 -24.97 -2.24
C LEU A 187 -3.52 -24.19 -1.82
N LEU A 188 -3.31 -23.20 -0.97
CA LEU A 188 -4.35 -22.29 -0.49
C LEU A 188 -4.81 -21.37 -1.62
N GLY A 189 -6.05 -21.59 -2.06
CA GLY A 189 -6.71 -20.71 -3.01
C GLY A 189 -7.05 -19.32 -2.46
N PRO A 190 -7.61 -18.45 -3.32
CA PRO A 190 -7.93 -17.05 -2.99
C PRO A 190 -9.05 -16.88 -1.95
N GLN A 191 -9.83 -17.92 -1.66
CA GLN A 191 -10.85 -17.93 -0.60
C GLN A 191 -10.25 -17.84 0.81
N HIS A 192 -8.99 -18.23 0.98
CA HIS A 192 -8.33 -18.23 2.29
C HIS A 192 -7.76 -16.83 2.59
N SER A 193 -8.18 -16.21 3.68
CA SER A 193 -7.66 -14.90 4.07
C SER A 193 -6.19 -14.96 4.49
N PHE A 194 -5.49 -13.83 4.47
CA PHE A 194 -4.16 -13.73 5.08
C PHE A 194 -4.28 -13.73 6.60
N GLU A 195 -3.28 -14.32 7.28
CA GLU A 195 -3.16 -14.18 8.73
C GLU A 195 -2.87 -12.71 9.07
N VAL A 196 -3.34 -12.25 10.23
CA VAL A 196 -3.15 -10.87 10.69
C VAL A 196 -2.52 -10.89 12.08
N GLU A 197 -1.39 -10.21 12.22
CA GLU A 197 -0.73 -9.98 13.50
C GLU A 197 -0.49 -8.50 13.74
N PHE A 198 -0.37 -8.11 15.01
CA PHE A 198 -0.08 -6.74 15.40
C PHE A 198 1.32 -6.66 15.99
N ALA A 199 2.10 -5.68 15.55
CA ALA A 199 3.45 -5.47 16.02
C ALA A 199 3.43 -4.90 17.45
N GLN A 200 3.94 -5.67 18.41
CA GLN A 200 3.97 -5.35 19.84
C GLN A 200 5.37 -4.91 20.29
N ASP A 201 5.46 -4.33 21.49
CA ASP A 201 6.73 -3.97 22.16
C ASP A 201 7.67 -3.04 21.37
N ILE A 202 7.09 -2.25 20.48
CA ILE A 202 7.76 -1.23 19.67
C ILE A 202 7.22 0.16 20.00
N MET A 203 7.91 1.21 19.53
CA MET A 203 7.56 2.60 19.84
C MET A 203 6.06 2.89 19.72
N GLN A 204 5.52 3.58 20.72
CA GLN A 204 4.13 4.02 20.77
C GLN A 204 4.06 5.54 20.92
N GLN A 205 3.01 6.14 20.38
CA GLN A 205 2.72 7.54 20.66
C GLN A 205 2.09 7.70 22.05
N GLN A 206 2.17 8.90 22.62
CA GLN A 206 1.49 9.19 23.88
C GLN A 206 -0.02 9.19 23.69
N SER A 207 -0.77 8.95 24.77
CA SER A 207 -2.23 9.14 24.77
C SER A 207 -2.58 10.52 24.22
N ASP A 208 -3.61 10.57 23.38
CA ASP A 208 -4.15 11.80 22.77
C ASP A 208 -3.19 12.52 21.80
N SER A 209 -2.06 11.89 21.45
CA SER A 209 -1.19 12.37 20.38
C SER A 209 -1.85 12.18 19.02
N LEU A 210 -1.70 13.20 18.16
CA LEU A 210 -2.16 13.20 16.77
C LEU A 210 -1.00 12.91 15.78
N ASP A 211 0.13 12.41 16.29
CA ASP A 211 1.34 12.16 15.50
C ASP A 211 1.37 10.76 14.87
N CYS A 212 0.27 9.99 14.88
CA CYS A 212 0.19 8.61 14.36
C CYS A 212 0.77 8.46 12.95
N ARG A 213 0.52 9.43 12.08
CA ARG A 213 1.10 9.52 10.73
C ARG A 213 2.63 9.60 10.72
N MET A 214 3.22 10.35 11.66
CA MET A 214 4.68 10.44 11.82
C MET A 214 5.26 9.10 12.28
N TYR A 215 4.56 8.41 13.19
CA TYR A 215 4.93 7.07 13.64
C TYR A 215 4.87 6.04 12.51
N VAL A 216 3.81 6.06 11.71
CA VAL A 216 3.65 5.23 10.49
C VAL A 216 4.83 5.43 9.53
N ALA A 217 5.19 6.68 9.26
CA ALA A 217 6.33 7.00 8.40
C ALA A 217 7.66 6.50 8.99
N ALA A 218 7.92 6.80 10.26
CA ALA A 218 9.13 6.36 10.95
C ALA A 218 9.28 4.84 10.95
N TYR A 219 8.21 4.12 11.27
CA TYR A 219 8.21 2.66 11.25
C TYR A 219 8.49 2.10 9.85
N ALA A 220 7.91 2.67 8.79
CA ALA A 220 8.23 2.29 7.41
C ALA A 220 9.70 2.54 7.05
N GLU A 221 10.29 3.64 7.52
CA GLU A 221 11.72 3.96 7.33
C GLU A 221 12.61 2.95 8.06
N PHE A 222 12.34 2.63 9.34
CA PHE A 222 13.09 1.62 10.09
C PHE A 222 13.08 0.25 9.41
N LEU A 223 11.90 -0.19 8.93
CA LEU A 223 11.79 -1.43 8.17
C LEU A 223 12.56 -1.37 6.83
N SER A 224 12.55 -0.22 6.15
CA SER A 224 13.31 0.02 4.93
C SER A 224 14.83 -0.07 5.11
N ASP A 225 15.31 0.41 6.26
CA ASP A 225 16.72 0.36 6.65
C ASP A 225 17.14 -0.98 7.28
N GLU A 226 16.18 -1.89 7.53
CA GLU A 226 16.43 -3.16 8.23
C GLU A 226 17.06 -2.95 9.61
N ILE A 227 16.75 -1.81 10.26
CA ILE A 227 17.26 -1.45 11.58
C ILE A 227 16.25 -1.87 12.64
N ASN A 228 16.75 -2.36 13.77
CA ASN A 228 15.94 -2.68 14.94
C ASN A 228 15.14 -1.46 15.40
N ILE A 229 13.84 -1.66 15.54
CA ILE A 229 12.91 -0.63 15.96
C ILE A 229 13.02 -0.46 17.47
N PRO A 230 13.36 0.74 17.98
CA PRO A 230 13.44 0.96 19.41
C PRO A 230 12.04 0.97 20.04
N SER A 231 11.97 0.59 21.32
CA SER A 231 10.75 0.65 22.13
C SER A 231 10.50 2.06 22.69
N THR A 232 11.53 2.91 22.73
CA THR A 232 11.45 4.28 23.27
C THR A 232 10.76 5.24 22.31
N HIS A 233 9.91 6.11 22.86
CA HIS A 233 9.23 7.19 22.13
C HIS A 233 10.22 8.19 21.52
N PHE A 234 9.89 8.74 20.34
CA PHE A 234 10.64 9.83 19.72
C PHE A 234 9.86 11.13 19.75
N ARG A 235 10.56 12.25 19.92
CA ARG A 235 9.92 13.55 19.80
C ARG A 235 9.50 13.80 18.35
N SER A 236 8.20 13.97 18.11
CA SER A 236 7.64 14.16 16.77
C SER A 236 8.17 15.41 16.07
N ASP A 237 8.55 16.45 16.83
CA ASP A 237 9.19 17.65 16.30
C ASP A 237 10.58 17.39 15.70
N TYR A 238 11.34 16.46 16.29
CA TYR A 238 12.61 16.02 15.74
C TYR A 238 12.42 15.22 14.44
N LEU A 239 11.51 14.24 14.44
CA LEU A 239 11.23 13.44 13.24
C LEU A 239 10.74 14.30 12.07
N ARG A 240 9.85 15.27 12.34
CA ARG A 240 9.37 16.23 11.35
C ARG A 240 10.52 17.01 10.70
N LYS A 241 11.43 17.55 11.51
CA LYS A 241 12.63 18.27 11.01
C LYS A 241 13.56 17.36 10.21
N ARG A 242 13.76 16.11 10.65
CA ARG A 242 14.55 15.11 9.93
C ARG A 242 13.96 14.81 8.55
N TYR A 243 12.66 14.51 8.48
CA TYR A 243 11.98 14.25 7.22
C TYR A 243 12.01 15.46 6.28
N ALA A 244 11.73 16.66 6.78
CA ALA A 244 11.83 17.88 5.99
C ALA A 244 13.23 18.05 5.39
N THR A 245 14.27 17.89 6.21
CA THR A 245 15.68 17.99 5.77
C THR A 245 16.05 16.93 4.74
N MET A 246 15.63 15.67 4.97
CA MET A 246 15.90 14.54 4.08
C MET A 246 15.21 14.71 2.72
N LEU A 247 13.92 15.07 2.70
CA LEU A 247 13.16 15.28 1.48
C LEU A 247 13.67 16.49 0.70
N TRP A 248 14.05 17.57 1.40
CA TRP A 248 14.71 18.72 0.77
C TRP A 248 16.02 18.34 0.11
N LYS A 249 16.89 17.62 0.82
CA LYS A 249 18.17 17.14 0.27
C LYS A 249 17.93 16.27 -0.96
N TYR A 250 16.98 15.34 -0.89
CA TYR A 250 16.61 14.50 -2.03
C TYR A 250 16.15 15.33 -3.24
N GLY A 251 15.29 16.34 -3.03
CA GLY A 251 14.83 17.23 -4.10
C GLY A 251 15.95 18.06 -4.72
N VAL A 252 16.88 18.56 -3.91
CA VAL A 252 18.08 19.28 -4.39
C VAL A 252 18.97 18.36 -5.21
N ASP A 253 19.26 17.17 -4.71
CA ASP A 253 20.13 16.20 -5.38
C ASP A 253 19.49 15.72 -6.71
N LYS A 254 18.16 15.50 -6.74
CA LYS A 254 17.41 15.17 -7.96
C LYS A 254 17.47 16.29 -9.00
N THR A 255 17.35 17.55 -8.57
CA THR A 255 17.47 18.71 -9.47
C THR A 255 18.88 18.81 -10.07
N LYS A 256 19.93 18.60 -9.25
CA LYS A 256 21.33 18.66 -9.70
C LYS A 256 21.71 17.55 -10.67
N ALA A 257 21.14 16.36 -10.51
CA ALA A 257 21.39 15.22 -11.40
C ALA A 257 20.81 15.40 -12.83
N GLY A 258 20.09 16.50 -13.08
CA GLY A 258 19.33 16.72 -14.31
C GLY A 258 18.04 15.90 -14.24
N TYR A 259 16.92 16.54 -13.94
CA TYR A 259 15.62 15.87 -13.90
C TYR A 259 15.31 15.27 -15.28
N VAL A 260 15.37 13.93 -15.40
CA VAL A 260 15.12 13.23 -16.67
C VAL A 260 13.63 12.88 -16.80
N SER A 261 12.98 12.45 -15.72
CA SER A 261 11.59 11.96 -15.72
C SER A 261 11.13 11.64 -14.28
N ASP A 262 9.83 11.52 -14.04
CA ASP A 262 9.31 10.94 -12.80
C ASP A 262 9.60 9.43 -12.69
N ASN A 263 9.69 8.78 -13.85
CA ASN A 263 10.12 7.41 -14.06
C ASN A 263 11.57 7.37 -14.50
N ASP A 264 12.48 7.15 -13.55
CA ASP A 264 13.89 6.78 -13.84
C ASP A 264 13.98 5.31 -14.34
N ASP A 265 12.84 4.69 -14.69
CA ASP A 265 12.78 3.32 -15.19
C ASP A 265 13.18 3.31 -16.68
N PRO A 266 13.92 2.28 -17.14
CA PRO A 266 14.08 2.02 -18.57
C PRO A 266 12.72 1.96 -19.26
N THR A 267 12.64 2.37 -20.52
CA THR A 267 11.41 2.31 -21.32
C THR A 267 10.83 0.90 -21.22
N ARG A 268 9.62 0.78 -20.63
CA ARG A 268 8.92 -0.50 -20.54
C ARG A 268 8.81 -1.08 -21.95
N SER A 269 9.15 -2.37 -22.10
CA SER A 269 8.86 -3.07 -23.34
C SER A 269 7.36 -2.97 -23.59
N LYS A 270 6.98 -2.39 -24.73
CA LYS A 270 5.62 -2.47 -25.25
C LYS A 270 5.26 -3.94 -25.34
N ASN A 271 4.45 -4.43 -24.40
CA ASN A 271 3.57 -5.53 -24.74
C ASN A 271 2.52 -4.93 -25.68
N ASP A 272 2.22 -5.62 -26.77
CA ASP A 272 1.33 -5.16 -27.84
C ASP A 272 -0.06 -4.81 -27.30
N TYR A 273 -0.23 -3.56 -26.89
CA TYR A 273 -1.53 -2.96 -26.64
C TYR A 273 -2.08 -2.51 -28.00
N THR A 274 -3.00 -3.30 -28.54
CA THR A 274 -3.90 -2.83 -29.59
C THR A 274 -4.90 -1.88 -28.93
N SER A 275 -4.82 -0.58 -29.21
CA SER A 275 -5.90 0.35 -28.85
C SER A 275 -7.20 -0.12 -29.52
N PRO A 276 -8.35 -0.10 -28.81
CA PRO A 276 -9.65 -0.18 -29.48
C PRO A 276 -9.79 1.04 -30.39
N ALA A 277 -10.25 0.83 -31.63
CA ALA A 277 -10.52 1.92 -32.57
C ALA A 277 -11.57 2.87 -31.98
N GLU A 278 -11.26 4.17 -32.01
CA GLU A 278 -12.22 5.25 -31.80
C GLU A 278 -13.17 5.29 -33.00
N ASP A 279 -14.22 4.49 -33.01
CA ASP A 279 -15.37 4.70 -33.89
C ASP A 279 -16.63 4.22 -33.17
N GLY A 280 -17.39 5.17 -32.63
CA GLY A 280 -18.64 4.89 -31.93
C GLY A 280 -19.17 6.00 -31.02
N LEU A 281 -18.88 7.28 -31.31
CA LEU A 281 -19.63 8.38 -30.70
C LEU A 281 -20.91 8.60 -31.52
N ILE A 282 -22.01 8.05 -31.02
CA ILE A 282 -23.36 8.38 -31.50
C ILE A 282 -23.77 9.67 -30.76
N ASN A 283 -23.70 10.81 -31.44
CA ASN A 283 -24.32 12.04 -30.96
C ASN A 283 -25.84 11.88 -31.01
N VAL A 284 -26.51 12.06 -29.88
CA VAL A 284 -27.96 12.25 -29.82
C VAL A 284 -28.19 13.70 -29.42
N GLU A 285 -28.84 14.42 -30.33
CA GLU A 285 -29.42 15.76 -30.14
C GLU A 285 -30.68 15.69 -29.29
#